data_AF-A0A9W8RGW3-F1
#
_entry.id   AF-A0A9W8RGW3-F1
#
_cell.length_a   1.000
_cell.length_b   1.000
_cell.length_c   1.000
_cell.angle_alpha   90.00
_cell.angle_beta   90.00
_cell.angle_gamma   90.00
#
_symmetry.space_group_name_H-M   'P 1'
#
loop_
_entity.id
_entity.type
_entity.pdbx_description
1 polymer ?
#
loop_
_entity_poly.entity_id
_entity_poly.type
_entity_poly.pdbx_seq_one_letter_code
_entity_poly.pdbx_strand_id
1 'polypeptide(L)'
;MFEGFRDELDEHHDRRERIVKASRDVTAQSKKIIFALQRVKQLNKDFPPNIQQDMDTRLAEIAKILERIAPDLQNVNRYRYTSPLRCLEEFVEALSFAHYLRHQKLITPEETQKAMPADISLTPNDYMYGVFDLFGELMRFATVTTAQTGELAGVEDRNIMGDIQELGCAFEILPDVPTKDWRGKMGAMRQSVKKVEKLGYGLVVRGSERPKGWVPDMKDDAPEPSSP
;
A
#
# COMPACT_ATOMS: atom_id res chain seq x y z
N MET A 1 -11.81 -37.96 -25.51
CA MET A 1 -12.41 -36.62 -25.36
C MET A 1 -12.27 -36.12 -23.93
N PHE A 2 -12.82 -36.82 -22.92
CA PHE A 2 -12.71 -36.39 -21.51
C PHE A 2 -11.29 -36.43 -20.92
N GLU A 3 -10.41 -37.29 -21.42
CA GLU A 3 -9.02 -37.36 -20.95
C GLU A 3 -8.23 -36.09 -21.28
N GLY A 4 -8.39 -35.53 -22.49
CA GLY A 4 -7.75 -34.27 -22.84
C GLY A 4 -8.22 -33.09 -21.99
N PHE A 5 -9.52 -33.04 -21.67
CA PHE A 5 -10.05 -32.01 -20.75
C PHE A 5 -9.57 -32.20 -19.31
N ARG A 6 -9.43 -33.45 -18.86
CA ARG A 6 -8.84 -33.74 -17.54
C ARG A 6 -7.41 -33.22 -17.48
N ASP A 7 -6.59 -33.57 -18.47
CA ASP A 7 -5.18 -33.20 -18.48
C ASP A 7 -4.99 -31.65 -18.55
N GLU A 8 -5.84 -30.94 -19.30
CA GLU A 8 -5.86 -29.47 -19.33
C GLU A 8 -6.27 -28.85 -17.97
N LEU A 9 -7.29 -29.43 -17.31
CA LEU A 9 -7.74 -28.96 -16.01
C LEU A 9 -6.69 -29.19 -14.92
N ASP A 10 -6.05 -30.35 -14.93
CA ASP A 10 -4.98 -30.70 -13.99
C ASP A 10 -3.80 -29.72 -14.12
N GLU A 11 -3.35 -29.44 -15.35
CA GLU A 11 -2.28 -28.45 -15.59
C GLU A 11 -2.69 -27.04 -15.12
N HIS A 12 -3.95 -26.65 -15.37
CA HIS A 12 -4.49 -25.39 -14.89
C HIS A 12 -4.49 -25.30 -13.35
N HIS A 13 -4.85 -26.38 -12.65
CA HIS A 13 -4.87 -26.43 -11.19
C HIS A 13 -3.47 -26.38 -10.60
N ASP A 14 -2.52 -27.13 -11.17
CA ASP A 14 -1.11 -27.10 -10.77
C ASP A 14 -0.52 -25.70 -10.94
N ARG A 15 -0.80 -25.03 -12.06
CA ARG A 15 -0.39 -23.65 -12.32
C ARG A 15 -0.96 -22.69 -11.29
N ARG A 16 -2.27 -22.81 -11.01
CA ARG A 16 -2.93 -21.97 -10.01
C ARG A 16 -2.30 -22.17 -8.63
N GLU A 17 -1.96 -23.39 -8.25
CA GLU A 17 -1.32 -23.67 -6.95
C GLU A 17 0.08 -23.06 -6.87
N ARG A 18 0.89 -23.14 -7.94
CA ARG A 18 2.19 -22.45 -8.01
C ARG A 18 2.04 -20.94 -7.80
N ILE A 19 1.07 -20.31 -8.48
CA ILE A 19 0.80 -18.87 -8.35
C ILE A 19 0.35 -18.53 -6.93
N VAL A 20 -0.55 -19.31 -6.31
CA VAL A 20 -1.01 -19.08 -4.94
C VAL A 20 0.13 -19.15 -3.93
N LYS A 21 1.05 -20.11 -4.09
CA LYS A 21 2.23 -20.22 -3.22
C LYS A 21 3.15 -19.00 -3.37
N ALA A 22 3.50 -18.65 -4.60
CA ALA A 22 4.31 -17.47 -4.90
C ALA A 22 3.68 -16.17 -4.38
N SER A 23 2.36 -16.02 -4.54
CA SER A 23 1.59 -14.87 -4.06
C SER A 23 1.73 -14.67 -2.55
N ARG A 24 1.59 -15.75 -1.76
CA ARG A 24 1.78 -15.68 -0.30
C ARG A 24 3.18 -15.21 0.09
N ASP A 25 4.20 -15.71 -0.60
CA ASP A 25 5.59 -15.35 -0.33
C ASP A 25 5.89 -13.89 -0.71
N VAL A 26 5.39 -13.42 -1.86
CA VAL A 26 5.53 -12.01 -2.29
C VAL A 26 4.82 -11.07 -1.32
N THR A 27 3.59 -11.39 -0.89
CA THR A 27 2.89 -10.61 0.14
C THR A 27 3.69 -10.57 1.44
N ALA A 28 4.24 -11.70 1.88
CA ALA A 28 5.02 -11.75 3.11
C ALA A 28 6.30 -10.90 3.03
N GLN A 29 6.99 -10.86 1.88
CA GLN A 29 8.17 -10.00 1.71
C GLN A 29 7.78 -8.52 1.60
N SER A 30 6.71 -8.19 0.89
CA SER A 30 6.21 -6.82 0.73
C SER A 30 5.82 -6.22 2.09
N LYS A 31 5.12 -6.98 2.94
CA LYS A 31 4.84 -6.57 4.34
C LYS A 31 6.08 -6.27 5.15
N LYS A 32 7.13 -7.08 4.99
CA LYS A 32 8.38 -6.85 5.71
C LYS A 32 9.10 -5.59 5.22
N ILE A 33 8.97 -5.25 3.92
CA ILE A 33 9.42 -3.94 3.40
C ILE A 33 8.63 -2.83 4.10
N ILE A 34 7.30 -2.89 4.09
CA ILE A 34 6.43 -1.89 4.72
C ILE A 34 6.78 -1.70 6.21
N PHE A 35 6.92 -2.79 6.97
CA PHE A 35 7.33 -2.71 8.38
C PHE A 35 8.72 -2.11 8.58
N ALA A 36 9.66 -2.38 7.67
CA ALA A 36 10.97 -1.75 7.72
C ALA A 36 10.89 -0.24 7.48
N LEU A 37 10.07 0.18 6.50
CA LEU A 37 9.82 1.56 6.12
C LEU A 37 9.08 2.37 7.19
N GLN A 38 8.17 1.74 7.95
CA GLN A 38 7.50 2.34 9.11
C GLN A 38 8.47 2.80 10.22
N ARG A 39 9.75 2.42 10.15
CA ARG A 39 10.80 2.87 11.09
C ARG A 39 11.55 4.12 10.61
N VAL A 40 11.31 4.58 9.39
CA VAL A 40 11.83 5.85 8.87
C VAL A 40 11.21 7.00 9.67
N LYS A 41 11.97 8.08 9.88
CA LYS A 41 11.54 9.21 10.71
C LYS A 41 11.31 10.50 9.95
N GLN A 42 11.92 10.64 8.77
CA GLN A 42 11.94 11.87 8.00
C GLN A 42 11.46 11.56 6.58
N LEU A 43 10.57 12.41 6.08
CA LEU A 43 10.15 12.39 4.68
C LEU A 43 11.20 13.08 3.81
N ASN A 44 11.16 12.77 2.52
CA ASN A 44 11.97 13.40 1.46
C ASN A 44 13.49 13.29 1.70
N LYS A 45 13.92 12.15 2.23
CA LYS A 45 15.34 11.83 2.46
C LYS A 45 15.62 10.38 2.11
N ASP A 46 16.88 10.11 1.80
CA ASP A 46 17.35 8.75 1.60
C ASP A 46 17.18 7.91 2.86
N PHE A 47 16.97 6.62 2.65
CA PHE A 47 16.79 5.68 3.74
C PHE A 47 18.12 5.41 4.46
N PRO A 48 18.08 5.21 5.78
CA PRO A 48 19.23 4.67 6.51
C PRO A 48 19.76 3.39 5.83
N PRO A 49 21.09 3.17 5.77
CA PRO A 49 21.69 2.06 5.01
C PRO A 49 21.14 0.69 5.39
N ASN A 50 20.81 0.47 6.66
CA ASN A 50 20.22 -0.78 7.15
C ASN A 50 18.80 -1.03 6.62
N ILE A 51 17.98 0.02 6.48
CA ILE A 51 16.62 -0.07 5.92
C ILE A 51 16.71 -0.28 4.41
N GLN A 52 17.61 0.46 3.74
CA GLN A 52 17.86 0.32 2.32
C GLN A 52 18.30 -1.11 1.98
N GLN A 53 19.30 -1.65 2.70
CA GLN A 53 19.78 -3.01 2.51
C GLN A 53 18.70 -4.07 2.75
N ASP A 54 17.87 -3.91 3.79
CA ASP A 54 16.76 -4.83 4.07
C ASP A 54 15.72 -4.80 2.94
N MET A 55 15.40 -3.61 2.44
CA MET A 55 14.49 -3.45 1.30
C MET A 55 15.07 -4.11 0.04
N ASP A 56 16.31 -3.83 -0.32
CA ASP A 56 16.97 -4.38 -1.51
C ASP A 56 17.03 -5.91 -1.46
N THR A 57 17.32 -6.48 -0.28
CA THR A 57 17.29 -7.93 -0.06
C THR A 57 15.90 -8.50 -0.32
N ARG A 58 14.85 -7.86 0.18
CA ARG A 58 13.47 -8.32 0.00
C ARG A 58 12.99 -8.19 -1.44
N LEU A 59 13.36 -7.08 -2.11
CA LEU A 59 13.06 -6.87 -3.53
C LEU A 59 13.74 -7.95 -4.40
N ALA A 60 14.98 -8.32 -4.08
CA ALA A 60 15.67 -9.41 -4.77
C ALA A 60 14.98 -10.78 -4.57
N GLU A 61 14.45 -11.05 -3.38
CA GLU A 61 13.67 -12.28 -3.15
C GLU A 61 12.33 -12.26 -3.89
N ILE A 62 11.63 -11.11 -3.90
CA ILE A 62 10.40 -10.93 -4.68
C ILE A 62 10.68 -11.14 -6.16
N ALA A 63 11.77 -10.59 -6.70
CA ALA A 63 12.20 -10.78 -8.08
C ALA A 63 12.29 -12.26 -8.44
N LYS A 64 13.06 -13.05 -7.67
CA LYS A 64 13.21 -14.50 -7.90
C LYS A 64 11.87 -15.23 -7.91
N ILE A 65 10.96 -14.87 -7.01
CA ILE A 65 9.64 -15.52 -6.91
C ILE A 65 8.77 -15.17 -8.13
N LEU A 66 8.74 -13.89 -8.52
CA LEU A 66 7.94 -13.40 -9.64
C LEU A 66 8.48 -13.91 -10.98
N GLU A 67 9.79 -13.91 -11.19
CA GLU A 67 10.44 -14.47 -12.38
C GLU A 67 10.07 -15.94 -12.59
N ARG A 68 10.01 -16.72 -11.49
CA ARG A 68 9.63 -18.14 -11.55
C ARG A 68 8.21 -18.36 -12.06
N ILE A 69 7.27 -17.47 -11.74
CA ILE A 69 5.87 -17.60 -12.17
C ILE A 69 5.53 -16.78 -13.42
N ALA A 70 6.43 -15.92 -13.90
CA ALA A 70 6.18 -15.09 -15.08
C ALA A 70 5.76 -15.91 -16.32
N PRO A 71 6.36 -17.09 -16.62
CA PRO A 71 5.91 -17.92 -17.74
C PRO A 71 4.48 -18.45 -17.59
N ASP A 72 4.03 -18.69 -16.35
CA ASP A 72 2.69 -19.17 -16.03
C ASP A 72 1.62 -18.07 -16.26
N LEU A 73 2.02 -16.80 -16.32
CA LEU A 73 1.13 -15.63 -16.40
C LEU A 73 1.00 -15.02 -17.79
N GLN A 74 1.59 -15.65 -18.82
CA GLN A 74 1.56 -15.11 -20.17
C GLN A 74 0.16 -15.13 -20.80
N ASN A 75 -0.10 -14.22 -21.74
CA ASN A 75 -1.37 -14.11 -22.48
C ASN A 75 -2.59 -13.95 -21.56
N VAL A 76 -3.64 -14.75 -21.80
CA VAL A 76 -4.91 -14.72 -21.05
C VAL A 76 -4.76 -15.12 -19.58
N ASN A 77 -3.69 -15.84 -19.23
CA ASN A 77 -3.48 -16.32 -17.87
C ASN A 77 -3.32 -15.18 -16.87
N ARG A 78 -2.76 -14.04 -17.29
CA ARG A 78 -2.64 -12.85 -16.44
C ARG A 78 -3.98 -12.39 -15.88
N TYR A 79 -5.04 -12.48 -16.68
CA TYR A 79 -6.41 -12.12 -16.28
C TYR A 79 -7.14 -13.29 -15.63
N ARG A 80 -6.89 -14.53 -16.09
CA ARG A 80 -7.49 -15.74 -15.48
C ARG A 80 -7.11 -15.90 -14.01
N TYR A 81 -5.89 -15.50 -13.64
CA TYR A 81 -5.35 -15.63 -12.29
C TYR A 81 -5.33 -14.32 -11.48
N THR A 82 -6.17 -13.32 -11.83
CA THR A 82 -6.24 -12.04 -11.10
C THR A 82 -6.43 -12.23 -9.58
N SER A 83 -7.34 -13.10 -9.14
CA SER A 83 -7.58 -13.29 -7.70
C SER A 83 -6.37 -13.89 -6.95
N PRO A 84 -5.71 -14.94 -7.45
CA PRO A 84 -4.44 -15.41 -6.88
C PRO A 84 -3.31 -14.35 -6.89
N LEU A 85 -3.34 -13.38 -7.80
CA LEU A 85 -2.29 -12.36 -7.99
C LEU A 85 -2.47 -11.09 -7.16
N ARG A 86 -3.39 -11.07 -6.17
CA ARG A 86 -3.53 -9.94 -5.23
C ARG A 86 -2.24 -9.58 -4.47
N CYS A 87 -1.21 -10.42 -4.48
CA CYS A 87 0.12 -10.04 -3.97
C CYS A 87 0.73 -8.84 -4.71
N LEU A 88 0.32 -8.57 -5.95
CA LEU A 88 0.77 -7.41 -6.70
C LEU A 88 0.22 -6.11 -6.10
N GLU A 89 -0.99 -6.12 -5.53
CA GLU A 89 -1.55 -4.97 -4.78
C GLU A 89 -0.62 -4.62 -3.60
N GLU A 90 -0.23 -5.61 -2.81
CA GLU A 90 0.70 -5.44 -1.67
C GLU A 90 2.11 -5.00 -2.11
N PHE A 91 2.58 -5.50 -3.26
CA PHE A 91 3.85 -5.06 -3.83
C PHE A 91 3.81 -3.59 -4.25
N VAL A 92 2.71 -3.16 -4.89
CA VAL A 92 2.47 -1.74 -5.21
C VAL A 92 2.42 -0.90 -3.95
N GLU A 93 1.72 -1.35 -2.90
CA GLU A 93 1.67 -0.67 -1.61
C GLU A 93 3.09 -0.44 -1.04
N ALA A 94 3.93 -1.49 -1.04
CA ALA A 94 5.31 -1.38 -0.57
C ALA A 94 6.14 -0.38 -1.39
N LEU A 95 6.05 -0.43 -2.73
CA LEU A 95 6.77 0.49 -3.61
C LEU A 95 6.27 1.93 -3.48
N SER A 96 4.96 2.12 -3.42
CA SER A 96 4.34 3.44 -3.29
C SER A 96 4.66 4.09 -1.95
N PHE A 97 4.67 3.31 -0.87
CA PHE A 97 5.08 3.80 0.44
C PHE A 97 6.56 4.17 0.45
N ALA A 98 7.44 3.34 -0.11
CA ALA A 98 8.85 3.66 -0.24
C ALA A 98 9.08 4.96 -1.03
N HIS A 99 8.41 5.09 -2.18
CA HIS A 99 8.55 6.26 -3.04
C HIS A 99 8.03 7.53 -2.33
N TYR A 100 6.90 7.44 -1.62
CA TYR A 100 6.37 8.55 -0.85
C TYR A 100 7.32 8.97 0.28
N LEU A 101 7.89 8.03 1.04
CA LEU A 101 8.84 8.39 2.10
C LEU A 101 10.10 9.08 1.56
N ARG A 102 10.61 8.64 0.40
CA ARG A 102 11.84 9.19 -0.20
C ARG A 102 11.63 10.50 -0.96
N HIS A 103 10.46 10.71 -1.57
CA HIS A 103 10.23 11.81 -2.52
C HIS A 103 9.01 12.68 -2.20
N GLN A 104 8.20 12.30 -1.20
CA GLN A 104 6.92 12.92 -0.85
C GLN A 104 5.99 13.08 -2.06
N LYS A 105 5.96 12.05 -2.90
CA LYS A 105 5.14 11.95 -4.10
C LYS A 105 4.57 10.54 -4.21
N LEU A 106 3.43 10.42 -4.89
CA LEU A 106 2.92 9.12 -5.29
C LEU A 106 3.71 8.62 -6.50
N ILE A 107 4.20 7.37 -6.43
CA ILE A 107 4.80 6.71 -7.59
C ILE A 107 3.75 6.53 -8.68
N THR A 108 4.08 6.84 -9.93
CA THR A 108 3.13 6.68 -11.06
C THR A 108 2.94 5.22 -11.45
N PRO A 109 1.83 4.85 -12.12
CA PRO A 109 1.66 3.52 -12.68
C PRO A 109 2.82 3.09 -13.58
N GLU A 110 3.35 4.00 -14.40
CA GLU A 110 4.47 3.75 -15.31
C GLU A 110 5.77 3.47 -14.57
N GLU A 111 6.07 4.25 -13.53
CA GLU A 111 7.23 4.00 -12.67
C GLU A 111 7.10 2.69 -11.89
N THR A 112 5.89 2.37 -11.43
CA THR A 112 5.62 1.12 -10.73
C THR A 112 5.80 -0.09 -11.67
N GLN A 113 5.32 0.01 -12.91
CA GLN A 113 5.56 -1.02 -13.93
C GLN A 113 7.05 -1.17 -14.28
N LYS A 114 7.81 -0.07 -14.33
CA LYS A 114 9.27 -0.11 -14.53
C LYS A 114 10.01 -0.75 -13.36
N ALA A 115 9.48 -0.62 -12.15
CA ALA A 115 10.02 -1.23 -10.94
C ALA A 115 9.62 -2.72 -10.77
N MET A 116 8.74 -3.25 -11.64
CA MET A 116 8.38 -4.66 -11.64
C MET A 116 9.60 -5.52 -12.05
N PRO A 117 10.08 -6.43 -11.19
CA PRO A 117 11.31 -7.17 -11.46
C PRO A 117 11.14 -8.38 -12.41
N ALA A 118 9.95 -8.58 -12.97
CA ALA A 118 9.64 -9.70 -13.84
C ALA A 118 8.77 -9.25 -15.01
N ASP A 119 8.71 -10.06 -16.08
CA ASP A 119 7.82 -9.82 -17.22
C ASP A 119 6.35 -10.13 -16.86
N ILE A 120 5.79 -9.29 -15.99
CA ILE A 120 4.42 -9.35 -15.48
C ILE A 120 3.83 -7.95 -15.60
N SER A 121 2.75 -7.82 -16.35
CA SER A 121 2.02 -6.57 -16.44
C SER A 121 1.26 -6.30 -15.13
N LEU A 122 1.37 -5.09 -14.61
CA LEU A 122 0.50 -4.54 -13.57
C LEU A 122 -0.75 -3.99 -14.24
N THR A 123 -1.92 -4.40 -13.76
CA THR A 123 -3.18 -3.81 -14.21
C THR A 123 -3.46 -2.52 -13.44
N PRO A 124 -4.32 -1.64 -13.99
CA PRO A 124 -4.79 -0.48 -13.25
C PRO A 124 -5.43 -0.84 -11.91
N ASN A 125 -6.08 -2.01 -11.80
CA ASN A 125 -6.65 -2.48 -10.55
C ASN A 125 -5.57 -2.83 -9.51
N ASP A 126 -4.49 -3.53 -9.90
CA ASP A 126 -3.42 -3.85 -8.95
C ASP A 126 -2.81 -2.57 -8.37
N TYR A 127 -2.59 -1.58 -9.25
CA TYR A 127 -2.07 -0.29 -8.82
C TYR A 127 -3.04 0.43 -7.87
N MET A 128 -4.30 0.60 -8.30
CA MET A 128 -5.32 1.35 -7.56
C MET A 128 -5.60 0.74 -6.18
N TYR A 129 -5.67 -0.60 -6.08
CA TYR A 129 -5.87 -1.29 -4.81
C TYR A 129 -4.64 -1.26 -3.90
N GLY A 130 -3.43 -1.30 -4.46
CA GLY A 130 -2.21 -1.03 -3.68
C GLY A 130 -2.16 0.40 -3.12
N VAL A 131 -2.62 1.39 -3.90
CA VAL A 131 -2.72 2.79 -3.42
C VAL A 131 -3.84 2.96 -2.40
N PHE A 132 -4.94 2.21 -2.47
CA PHE A 132 -5.93 2.20 -1.38
C PHE A 132 -5.32 1.78 -0.05
N ASP A 133 -4.49 0.73 -0.06
CA ASP A 133 -3.85 0.22 1.16
C ASP A 133 -2.75 1.16 1.69
N LEU A 134 -2.07 1.89 0.79
CA LEU A 134 -1.13 2.96 1.14
C LEU A 134 -1.73 4.00 2.12
N PHE A 135 -3.01 4.36 2.00
CA PHE A 135 -3.65 5.29 2.94
C PHE A 135 -3.54 4.83 4.40
N GLY A 136 -3.67 3.52 4.63
CA GLY A 136 -3.51 2.92 5.95
C GLY A 136 -2.09 3.08 6.49
N GLU A 137 -1.09 2.84 5.64
CA GLU A 137 0.32 2.97 6.00
C GLU A 137 0.75 4.42 6.20
N LEU A 138 0.23 5.37 5.41
CA LEU A 138 0.42 6.81 5.61
C LEU A 138 -0.19 7.28 6.92
N MET A 139 -1.42 6.86 7.24
CA MET A 139 -2.08 7.19 8.50
C MET A 139 -1.33 6.62 9.71
N ARG A 140 -0.84 5.38 9.61
CA ARG A 140 0.01 4.76 10.63
C ARG A 140 1.31 5.55 10.80
N PHE A 141 1.98 5.90 9.71
CA PHE A 141 3.21 6.66 9.74
C PHE A 141 3.01 8.03 10.37
N ALA A 142 1.97 8.76 9.97
CA ALA A 142 1.61 10.06 10.55
C ALA A 142 1.39 9.97 12.06
N THR A 143 0.64 8.96 12.51
CA THR A 143 0.34 8.75 13.93
C THR A 143 1.61 8.48 14.74
N VAL A 144 2.47 7.57 14.26
CA VAL A 144 3.70 7.18 14.97
C VAL A 144 4.71 8.31 14.99
N THR A 145 4.95 8.97 13.85
CA THR A 145 5.91 10.08 13.77
C THR A 145 5.46 11.25 14.63
N THR A 146 4.19 11.66 14.55
CA THR A 146 3.65 12.72 15.41
C THR A 146 3.77 12.40 16.89
N ALA A 147 3.52 11.15 17.29
CA ALA A 147 3.69 10.74 18.68
C ALA A 147 5.14 10.87 19.17
N GLN A 148 6.12 10.78 18.27
CA GLN A 148 7.55 10.88 18.58
C GLN A 148 8.10 12.31 18.50
N THR A 149 7.64 13.10 17.52
CA THR A 149 8.18 14.43 17.22
C THR A 149 7.33 15.56 17.77
N GLY A 150 6.05 15.31 18.06
CA GLY A 150 5.06 16.34 18.41
C GLY A 150 4.59 17.18 17.22
N GLU A 151 4.96 16.82 15.99
CA GLU A 151 4.66 17.56 14.76
C GLU A 151 4.29 16.60 13.64
N LEU A 152 3.42 17.03 12.71
CA LEU A 152 3.11 16.24 11.50
C LEU A 152 4.36 16.12 10.62
N ALA A 153 4.65 14.90 10.15
CA ALA A 153 5.75 14.68 9.22
C ALA A 153 5.54 15.49 7.92
N GLY A 154 6.57 16.22 7.50
CA GLY A 154 6.52 17.09 6.34
C GLY A 154 7.86 17.73 6.03
N VAL A 155 7.89 18.51 4.97
CA VAL A 155 9.03 19.32 4.54
C VAL A 155 8.52 20.73 4.25
N GLU A 156 9.13 21.73 4.90
CA GLU A 156 8.70 23.13 4.79
C GLU A 156 7.20 23.27 5.15
N ASP A 157 6.40 23.86 4.27
CA ASP A 157 4.96 24.09 4.49
C ASP A 157 4.08 22.88 4.09
N ARG A 158 4.67 21.83 3.50
CA ARG A 158 3.94 20.65 3.00
C ARG A 158 4.08 19.48 3.96
N ASN A 159 2.96 18.96 4.47
CA ASN A 159 2.94 17.82 5.39
C ASN A 159 2.03 16.68 4.93
N ILE A 160 2.16 15.54 5.62
CA ILE A 160 1.43 14.31 5.32
C ILE A 160 -0.10 14.45 5.39
N MET A 161 -0.63 15.39 6.18
CA MET A 161 -2.07 15.66 6.24
C MET A 161 -2.56 16.28 4.92
N GLY A 162 -1.84 17.27 4.40
CA GLY A 162 -2.17 17.84 3.09
C GLY A 162 -2.07 16.80 1.98
N ASP A 163 -1.03 15.97 2.01
CA ASP A 163 -0.82 14.92 1.00
C ASP A 163 -1.93 13.86 1.01
N ILE A 164 -2.32 13.36 2.18
CA ILE A 164 -3.36 12.33 2.28
C ILE A 164 -4.75 12.91 1.94
N GLN A 165 -4.99 14.19 2.20
CA GLN A 165 -6.22 14.89 1.80
C GLN A 165 -6.28 15.08 0.28
N GLU A 166 -5.21 15.55 -0.35
CA GLU A 166 -5.15 15.73 -1.81
C GLU A 166 -5.38 14.39 -2.52
N LEU A 167 -4.71 13.34 -2.06
CA LEU A 167 -4.89 12.00 -2.60
C LEU A 167 -6.32 11.48 -2.36
N GLY A 168 -6.87 11.68 -1.16
CA GLY A 168 -8.25 11.31 -0.85
C GLY A 168 -9.26 12.00 -1.77
N CYS A 169 -9.12 13.30 -1.98
CA CYS A 169 -9.95 14.07 -2.93
C CYS A 169 -9.87 13.52 -4.35
N ALA A 170 -8.67 13.15 -4.82
CA ALA A 170 -8.51 12.55 -6.13
C ALA A 170 -9.28 11.22 -6.27
N PHE A 171 -9.31 10.40 -5.22
CA PHE A 171 -10.09 9.15 -5.20
C PHE A 171 -11.60 9.38 -5.12
N GLU A 172 -12.07 10.41 -4.43
CA GLU A 172 -13.50 10.77 -4.38
C GLU A 172 -14.05 11.27 -5.74
N ILE A 173 -13.18 11.78 -6.61
CA ILE A 173 -13.57 12.23 -7.96
C ILE A 173 -13.78 11.04 -8.92
N LEU A 174 -13.20 9.87 -8.60
CA LEU A 174 -13.32 8.69 -9.45
C LEU A 174 -14.78 8.21 -9.53
N PRO A 175 -15.20 7.67 -10.69
CA PRO A 175 -16.54 7.12 -10.81
C PRO A 175 -16.73 5.96 -9.84
N ASP A 176 -17.91 5.88 -9.22
CA ASP A 176 -18.21 4.79 -8.29
C ASP A 176 -18.18 3.45 -9.02
N VAL A 177 -17.45 2.49 -8.45
CA VAL A 177 -17.44 1.10 -8.91
C VAL A 177 -18.36 0.32 -7.97
N PRO A 178 -19.50 -0.21 -8.45
CA PRO A 178 -20.57 -0.72 -7.58
C PRO A 178 -20.26 -2.09 -6.92
N THR A 179 -19.00 -2.36 -6.56
CA THR A 179 -18.57 -3.57 -5.87
C THR A 179 -18.46 -3.36 -4.36
N LYS A 180 -18.66 -4.44 -3.60
CA LYS A 180 -18.49 -4.44 -2.14
C LYS A 180 -17.05 -4.08 -1.74
N ASP A 181 -16.07 -4.59 -2.48
CA ASP A 181 -14.64 -4.39 -2.23
C ASP A 181 -14.27 -2.90 -2.37
N TRP A 182 -14.69 -2.27 -3.47
CA TRP A 182 -14.51 -0.84 -3.71
C TRP A 182 -15.09 0.02 -2.58
N ARG A 183 -16.36 -0.20 -2.22
CA ARG A 183 -17.00 0.56 -1.12
C ARG A 183 -16.27 0.37 0.21
N GLY A 184 -15.78 -0.83 0.48
CA GLY A 184 -14.96 -1.12 1.66
C GLY A 184 -13.65 -0.34 1.67
N LYS A 185 -12.92 -0.33 0.55
CA LYS A 185 -11.66 0.40 0.40
C LYS A 185 -11.84 1.92 0.47
N MET A 186 -12.87 2.47 -0.18
CA MET A 186 -13.24 3.89 -0.05
C MET A 186 -13.58 4.25 1.40
N GLY A 187 -14.33 3.39 2.11
CA GLY A 187 -14.62 3.57 3.53
C GLY A 187 -13.35 3.59 4.40
N ALA A 188 -12.44 2.64 4.18
CA ALA A 188 -11.16 2.58 4.90
C ALA A 188 -10.27 3.80 4.60
N MET A 189 -10.19 4.23 3.34
CA MET A 189 -9.50 5.44 2.92
C MET A 189 -10.01 6.68 3.69
N ARG A 190 -11.32 6.92 3.68
CA ARG A 190 -11.94 8.05 4.42
C ARG A 190 -11.61 8.01 5.90
N GLN A 191 -11.61 6.83 6.51
CA GLN A 191 -11.22 6.66 7.92
C GLN A 191 -9.75 7.02 8.15
N SER A 192 -8.85 6.62 7.25
CA SER A 192 -7.43 6.99 7.31
C SER A 192 -7.23 8.50 7.21
N VAL A 193 -7.88 9.16 6.23
CA VAL A 193 -7.85 10.62 6.08
C VAL A 193 -8.36 11.29 7.36
N LYS A 194 -9.56 10.94 7.83
CA LYS A 194 -10.19 11.53 9.02
C LYS A 194 -9.32 11.38 10.27
N LYS A 195 -8.60 10.26 10.43
CA LYS A 195 -7.67 10.06 11.56
C LYS A 195 -6.50 11.03 11.48
N VAL A 196 -5.89 11.21 10.32
CA VAL A 196 -4.77 12.17 10.15
C VAL A 196 -5.24 13.61 10.34
N GLU A 197 -6.44 13.96 9.88
CA GLU A 197 -7.05 15.27 10.11
C GLU A 197 -7.30 15.55 11.60
N LYS A 198 -7.88 14.58 12.33
CA LYS A 198 -8.05 14.67 13.78
C LYS A 198 -6.73 14.85 14.51
N LEU A 199 -5.68 14.17 14.05
CA LEU A 199 -4.32 14.31 14.59
C LEU A 199 -3.81 15.74 14.40
N GLY A 200 -3.90 16.27 13.18
CA GLY A 200 -3.51 17.65 12.88
C GLY A 200 -4.31 18.68 13.67
N TYR A 201 -5.64 18.54 13.72
CA TYR A 201 -6.52 19.36 14.54
C TYR A 201 -6.10 19.36 16.02
N GLY A 202 -5.81 18.18 16.57
CA GLY A 202 -5.34 18.01 17.94
C GLY A 202 -4.06 18.78 18.23
N LEU A 203 -3.09 18.75 17.31
CA LEU A 203 -1.84 19.51 17.47
C LEU A 203 -2.07 21.02 17.42
N VAL A 204 -2.85 21.51 16.46
CA VAL A 204 -3.06 22.96 16.25
C VAL A 204 -3.87 23.56 17.41
N VAL A 205 -4.98 22.93 17.78
CA VAL A 205 -5.93 23.51 18.75
C VAL A 205 -5.56 23.16 20.19
N ARG A 206 -5.16 21.91 20.47
CA ARG A 206 -4.83 21.50 21.85
C ARG A 206 -3.36 21.70 22.18
N GLY A 207 -2.46 21.80 21.20
CA GLY A 207 -1.07 22.18 21.43
C GLY A 207 -0.91 23.61 21.96
N SER A 208 -1.84 24.50 21.64
CA SER A 208 -1.90 25.85 22.24
C SER A 208 -2.42 25.85 23.70
N GLU A 209 -3.10 24.80 24.14
CA GLU A 209 -3.72 24.71 25.47
C GLU A 209 -2.93 23.82 26.46
N ARG A 210 -2.07 22.93 25.96
CA ARG A 210 -1.41 21.87 26.75
C ARG A 210 0.12 22.01 26.77
N PRO A 211 0.80 21.54 27.82
CA PRO A 211 2.25 21.68 27.98
C PRO A 211 3.02 21.03 26.83
N LYS A 212 4.22 21.56 26.54
CA LYS A 212 5.13 21.04 25.51
C LYS A 212 5.34 19.52 25.68
N GLY A 213 5.12 18.75 24.61
CA GLY A 213 5.27 17.29 24.60
C GLY A 213 3.98 16.50 24.85
N TRP A 214 2.83 17.16 25.03
CA TRP A 214 1.54 16.47 25.05
C TRP A 214 1.13 16.00 23.64
N VAL A 215 0.68 14.75 23.53
CA VAL A 215 0.18 14.16 22.27
C VAL A 215 -1.26 13.68 22.43
N PRO A 216 -2.12 13.84 21.40
CA PRO A 216 -3.52 13.41 21.48
C PRO A 216 -3.68 11.91 21.75
N ASP A 217 -4.51 11.55 22.73
CA ASP A 217 -4.94 10.16 22.93
C ASP A 217 -6.05 9.83 21.90
N MET A 218 -5.77 8.86 21.03
CA MET A 218 -6.62 8.46 19.90
C MET A 218 -7.52 7.25 20.24
N LYS A 219 -7.61 6.85 21.51
CA LYS A 219 -8.33 5.63 21.94
C LYS A 219 -9.86 5.79 22.01
N ASP A 220 -10.41 7.00 21.94
CA ASP A 220 -11.84 7.28 22.18
C ASP A 220 -12.67 7.51 20.91
N ASP A 221 -12.46 6.74 19.85
CA ASP A 221 -13.35 6.78 18.67
C ASP A 221 -14.27 5.55 18.66
N ALA A 222 -15.52 5.74 19.12
CA ALA A 222 -16.60 4.80 18.86
C ALA A 222 -16.85 4.69 17.34
N PRO A 223 -17.17 3.51 16.79
CA PRO A 223 -17.46 3.37 15.37
C PRO A 223 -18.69 4.22 15.01
N GLU A 224 -18.52 5.14 14.06
CA GLU A 224 -19.66 5.85 13.47
C GLU A 224 -20.57 4.86 12.74
N PRO A 225 -21.90 5.04 12.79
CA PRO A 225 -22.81 4.20 12.03
C PRO A 225 -22.47 4.33 10.54
N SER A 226 -22.26 3.18 9.88
CA SER A 226 -22.17 3.11 8.43
C SER A 226 -23.43 3.73 7.84
N SER A 227 -23.29 4.82 7.09
CA SER A 227 -24.41 5.38 6.34
C SER A 227 -24.95 4.32 5.37
N PRO A 228 -26.29 4.22 5.22
CA PRO A 228 -26.96 3.15 4.47
C PRO A 228 -26.61 3.15 2.97
#